data_AF-A0A0L6JSE8-F1
#
_entry.id   AF-A0A0L6JSE8-F1
#
_cell.length_a   1.000
_cell.length_b   1.000
_cell.length_c   1.000
_cell.angle_alpha   90.00
_cell.angle_beta   90.00
_cell.angle_gamma   90.00
#
_symmetry.space_group_name_H-M   'P 1'
#
loop_
_entity.id
_entity.type
_entity.pdbx_description
1 polymer ?
#
loop_
_entity_poly.entity_id
_entity_poly.type
_entity_poly.pdbx_seq_one_letter_code
_entity_poly.pdbx_strand_id
1 'polypeptide(L)'
;MIPAMYLLGKKVFHKRIFAFASAFLMMFEFMHFAQTRIGTIDSYPGLFIILTYFFMYDAFIKKSYKTGFKSSLKPLLLAGIFWGLAAASKWTALWTGFGLATLFFVSMGLEMLDYKKAISKKIKGKFPSWTRDFIKNKLVLTPLTCVIFFVVIPGIIYVSSYLPIITLPGPSHNLEEVVRYQKNMYDYHANLVATHPYQSNPWEWSLGYKPLLEYRDTNQPAGKVSLMYTMGHPIIFWFGLLSIFAISIIGIWKRDKRVFFILIAYAFQYVPWFITNRGGCMFIYHYFTAIPFLIMALVYLLKFIHDDLPKIIGKAYMSKQSEEKARLVTKCIFYSFLAIVAIFFVWFYPSLSGMVVDESYLKSVKWFNVL
;
A
#
# COMPACT_ATOMS: atom_id res chain seq x y z
N MET A 1 0.65 -8.23 8.71
CA MET A 1 0.44 -6.88 8.13
C MET A 1 0.01 -5.84 9.18
N ILE A 2 -0.89 -6.15 10.11
CA ILE A 2 -1.42 -5.22 11.13
C ILE A 2 -0.34 -4.44 11.92
N PRO A 3 0.72 -5.08 12.51
CA PRO A 3 1.75 -4.33 13.22
C PRO A 3 2.56 -3.39 12.31
N ALA A 4 2.83 -3.82 11.07
CA ALA A 4 3.52 -3.00 10.08
C ALA A 4 2.69 -1.75 9.73
N MET A 5 1.36 -1.89 9.63
CA MET A 5 0.44 -0.75 9.45
C MET A 5 0.45 0.20 10.64
N TYR A 6 0.48 -0.30 11.87
CA TYR A 6 0.65 0.56 13.06
C TYR A 6 1.95 1.35 12.98
N LEU A 7 3.07 0.67 12.68
CA LEU A 7 4.39 1.29 12.60
C LEU A 7 4.45 2.34 11.49
N LEU A 8 3.90 2.05 10.31
CA LEU A 8 3.82 2.99 9.19
C LEU A 8 2.94 4.19 9.55
N GLY A 9 1.76 3.97 10.12
CA GLY A 9 0.88 5.03 10.61
C GLY A 9 1.56 5.92 11.64
N LYS A 10 2.27 5.33 12.61
CA LYS A 10 3.05 6.08 13.63
C LYS A 10 4.16 6.91 12.98
N LYS A 11 4.85 6.35 11.98
CA LYS A 11 5.93 7.02 11.25
C LYS A 11 5.41 8.21 10.43
N VAL A 12 4.28 8.07 9.74
CA VAL A 12 3.72 9.09 8.85
C VAL A 12 2.96 10.19 9.61
N PHE A 13 2.17 9.81 10.61
CA PHE A 13 1.24 10.72 11.29
C PHE A 13 1.76 11.27 12.62
N HIS A 14 2.82 10.67 13.18
CA HIS A 14 3.47 11.07 14.44
C HIS A 14 2.56 11.08 15.68
N LYS A 15 1.38 10.47 15.61
CA LYS A 15 0.44 10.33 16.74
C LYS A 15 -0.06 8.90 16.85
N ARG A 16 -0.14 8.39 18.09
CA ARG A 16 -0.56 7.02 18.39
C ARG A 16 -1.99 6.71 17.93
N ILE A 17 -2.91 7.68 18.01
CA ILE A 17 -4.31 7.46 17.61
C ILE A 17 -4.46 7.18 16.11
N PHE A 18 -3.67 7.85 15.25
CA PHE A 18 -3.69 7.59 13.80
C PHE A 18 -2.90 6.34 13.43
N ALA A 19 -1.86 6.00 14.20
CA ALA A 19 -1.20 4.70 14.08
C ALA A 19 -2.16 3.54 14.41
N PHE A 20 -2.93 3.69 15.49
CA PHE A 20 -4.00 2.77 15.86
C PHE A 20 -5.03 2.68 14.75
N ALA A 21 -5.54 3.80 14.23
CA ALA A 21 -6.51 3.79 13.13
C ALA A 21 -5.99 3.07 11.87
N SER A 22 -4.73 3.27 11.48
CA SER A 22 -4.12 2.54 10.35
C SER A 22 -4.14 1.02 10.56
N ALA A 23 -3.82 0.56 11.77
CA ALA A 23 -3.82 -0.87 12.10
C ALA A 23 -5.23 -1.43 12.27
N PHE A 24 -6.12 -0.66 12.91
CA PHE A 24 -7.52 -1.00 13.15
C PHE A 24 -8.28 -1.15 11.83
N LEU A 25 -8.16 -0.18 10.92
CA LEU A 25 -8.80 -0.25 9.61
C LEU A 25 -8.27 -1.44 8.81
N MET A 26 -6.97 -1.75 8.90
CA MET A 26 -6.41 -2.95 8.27
C MET A 26 -6.95 -4.25 8.88
N MET A 27 -7.11 -4.28 10.21
CA MET A 27 -7.61 -5.45 10.94
C MET A 27 -9.05 -5.80 10.54
N PHE A 28 -9.91 -4.79 10.42
CA PHE A 28 -11.31 -4.94 10.06
C PHE A 28 -11.57 -4.84 8.55
N GLU A 29 -10.53 -4.79 7.71
CA GLU A 29 -10.70 -4.82 6.27
C GLU A 29 -11.06 -6.24 5.80
N PHE A 30 -12.11 -6.33 4.99
CA PHE A 30 -12.75 -7.60 4.62
C PHE A 30 -11.82 -8.47 3.77
N MET A 31 -11.19 -7.90 2.76
CA MET A 31 -10.30 -8.62 1.85
C MET A 31 -9.04 -9.07 2.58
N HIS A 32 -8.48 -8.26 3.46
CA HIS A 32 -7.37 -8.66 4.33
C HIS A 32 -7.73 -9.85 5.21
N PHE A 33 -8.89 -9.81 5.86
CA PHE A 33 -9.34 -10.91 6.70
C PHE A 33 -9.59 -12.20 5.90
N ALA A 34 -10.14 -12.11 4.69
CA ALA A 34 -10.36 -13.25 3.80
C ALA A 34 -9.04 -13.82 3.27
N GLN A 35 -8.21 -12.99 2.62
CA GLN A 35 -6.97 -13.41 1.95
C GLN A 35 -5.90 -13.95 2.90
N THR A 36 -5.90 -13.54 4.17
CA THR A 36 -4.91 -14.02 5.16
C THR A 36 -5.29 -15.34 5.83
N ARG A 37 -6.49 -15.88 5.54
CA ARG A 37 -6.98 -17.15 6.10
C ARG A 37 -7.18 -18.25 5.06
N ILE A 38 -6.86 -17.97 3.81
CA ILE A 38 -6.76 -18.96 2.75
C ILE A 38 -5.28 -19.20 2.47
N GLY A 39 -4.93 -20.41 2.04
CA GLY A 39 -3.55 -20.81 1.74
C GLY A 39 -2.97 -20.16 0.48
N THR A 40 -3.32 -18.90 0.18
CA THR A 40 -2.82 -18.14 -0.97
C THR A 40 -1.64 -17.26 -0.57
N ILE A 41 -0.82 -16.92 -1.57
CA ILE A 41 0.46 -16.27 -1.32
C ILE A 41 0.33 -14.76 -1.10
N ASP A 42 -0.82 -14.15 -1.38
CA ASP A 42 -1.01 -12.70 -1.51
C ASP A 42 -0.67 -11.90 -0.25
N SER A 43 -0.80 -12.51 0.92
CA SER A 43 -0.45 -11.90 2.22
C SER A 43 1.05 -11.61 2.38
N TYR A 44 1.93 -12.44 1.80
CA TYR A 44 3.39 -12.28 1.86
C TYR A 44 3.89 -11.03 1.13
N PRO A 45 3.65 -10.84 -0.19
CA PRO A 45 4.05 -9.62 -0.89
C PRO A 45 3.36 -8.40 -0.28
N GLY A 46 2.09 -8.50 0.16
CA GLY A 46 1.40 -7.41 0.85
C GLY A 46 2.17 -6.91 2.08
N LEU A 47 2.63 -7.82 2.95
CA LEU A 47 3.46 -7.46 4.11
C LEU A 47 4.78 -6.82 3.71
N PHE A 48 5.51 -7.43 2.78
CA PHE A 48 6.82 -6.94 2.37
C PHE A 48 6.75 -5.60 1.63
N ILE A 49 5.67 -5.33 0.89
CA ILE A 49 5.41 -4.03 0.27
C ILE A 49 5.20 -2.95 1.35
N ILE A 50 4.44 -3.22 2.42
CA ILE A 50 4.28 -2.27 3.53
C ILE A 50 5.65 -1.94 4.15
N LEU A 51 6.49 -2.95 4.40
CA LEU A 51 7.83 -2.77 4.98
C LEU A 51 8.77 -2.03 4.03
N THR A 52 8.73 -2.34 2.75
CA THR A 52 9.46 -1.65 1.69
C THR A 52 9.17 -0.14 1.72
N TYR A 53 7.89 0.24 1.71
CA TYR A 53 7.47 1.64 1.80
C TYR A 53 7.75 2.26 3.17
N PHE A 54 7.69 1.50 4.27
CA PHE A 54 8.06 1.96 5.61
C PHE A 54 9.50 2.47 5.69
N PHE A 55 10.45 1.75 5.09
CA PHE A 55 11.85 2.21 5.01
C PHE A 55 12.03 3.29 3.96
N MET A 56 11.39 3.17 2.79
CA MET A 56 11.47 4.18 1.75
C MET A 56 10.96 5.55 2.20
N TYR A 57 9.96 5.59 3.09
CA TYR A 57 9.46 6.83 3.69
C TYR A 57 10.56 7.63 4.38
N ASP A 58 11.48 6.97 5.11
CA ASP A 58 12.59 7.65 5.76
C ASP A 58 13.55 8.26 4.72
N ALA A 59 13.87 7.52 3.66
CA ALA A 59 14.73 7.99 2.57
C ALA A 59 14.10 9.14 1.76
N PHE A 60 12.77 9.20 1.71
CA PHE A 60 12.03 10.24 1.00
C PHE A 60 11.87 11.52 1.83
N ILE A 61 11.53 11.41 3.12
CA ILE A 61 11.24 12.56 3.98
C ILE A 61 12.52 13.20 4.55
N LYS A 62 13.49 12.38 4.95
CA LYS A 62 14.73 12.89 5.56
C LYS A 62 15.71 13.31 4.48
N LYS A 63 16.25 14.51 4.63
CA LYS A 63 17.25 15.07 3.72
C LYS A 63 18.59 14.39 3.94
N SER A 64 19.17 13.79 2.90
CA SER A 64 20.40 13.00 3.01
C SER A 64 21.57 13.80 3.59
N TYR A 65 21.68 15.08 3.21
CA TYR A 65 22.72 15.98 3.72
C TYR A 65 22.53 16.39 5.19
N LYS A 66 21.33 16.19 5.77
CA LYS A 66 21.09 16.41 7.22
C LYS A 66 21.35 15.15 8.04
N THR A 67 21.03 13.97 7.50
CA THR A 67 21.25 12.70 8.19
C THR A 67 22.67 12.17 8.04
N GLY A 68 23.39 12.63 7.02
CA GLY A 68 24.69 12.11 6.63
C GLY A 68 24.57 10.96 5.62
N PHE A 69 25.59 10.83 4.77
CA PHE A 69 25.61 9.87 3.66
C PHE A 69 25.35 8.43 4.13
N LYS A 70 26.18 7.87 5.00
CA LYS A 70 26.04 6.47 5.48
C LYS A 70 24.66 6.19 6.11
N SER A 71 24.15 7.12 6.92
CA SER A 71 22.84 6.98 7.58
C SER A 71 21.67 7.05 6.59
N SER A 72 21.82 7.80 5.49
CA SER A 72 20.82 7.87 4.42
C SER A 72 20.74 6.60 3.57
N LEU A 73 21.80 5.78 3.54
CA LEU A 73 21.82 4.51 2.80
C LEU A 73 21.06 3.39 3.52
N LYS A 74 21.04 3.38 4.86
CA LYS A 74 20.35 2.35 5.66
C LYS A 74 18.87 2.13 5.26
N PRO A 75 18.01 3.16 5.17
CA PRO A 75 16.63 2.96 4.75
C PRO A 75 16.52 2.48 3.29
N LEU A 76 17.43 2.87 2.40
CA LEU A 76 17.43 2.41 1.01
C LEU A 76 17.80 0.92 0.93
N LEU A 77 18.81 0.46 1.67
CA LEU A 77 19.18 -0.95 1.76
C LEU A 77 18.01 -1.80 2.27
N LEU A 78 17.38 -1.38 3.39
CA LEU A 78 16.27 -2.12 3.98
C LEU A 78 15.05 -2.14 3.04
N ALA A 79 14.75 -1.02 2.38
CA ALA A 79 13.69 -0.98 1.36
C ALA A 79 13.99 -1.96 0.21
N GLY A 80 15.25 -2.03 -0.26
CA GLY A 80 15.69 -2.96 -1.29
C GLY A 80 15.55 -4.43 -0.89
N ILE A 81 15.98 -4.80 0.32
CA ILE A 81 15.83 -6.17 0.86
C ILE A 81 14.35 -6.57 0.90
N PHE A 82 13.48 -5.74 1.49
CA PHE A 82 12.06 -6.06 1.58
C PHE A 82 11.37 -6.05 0.22
N TRP A 83 11.82 -5.22 -0.73
CA TRP A 83 11.30 -5.27 -2.09
C TRP A 83 11.70 -6.56 -2.81
N GLY A 84 12.94 -7.02 -2.63
CA GLY A 84 13.39 -8.33 -3.11
C GLY A 84 12.55 -9.48 -2.58
N LEU A 85 12.26 -9.48 -1.27
CA LEU A 85 11.36 -10.47 -0.65
C LEU A 85 9.94 -10.39 -1.22
N ALA A 86 9.42 -9.19 -1.47
CA ALA A 86 8.10 -8.99 -2.08
C ALA A 86 8.06 -9.54 -3.52
N ALA A 87 9.05 -9.19 -4.35
CA ALA A 87 9.15 -9.62 -5.73
C ALA A 87 9.34 -11.14 -5.85
N ALA A 88 10.16 -11.73 -4.96
CA ALA A 88 10.36 -13.18 -4.87
C ALA A 88 9.08 -13.93 -4.47
N SER A 89 8.19 -13.27 -3.73
CA SER A 89 6.88 -13.84 -3.38
C SER A 89 5.92 -13.79 -4.56
N LYS A 90 5.74 -12.62 -5.20
CA LYS A 90 4.79 -12.46 -6.33
C LYS A 90 5.20 -11.30 -7.24
N TRP A 91 5.11 -11.51 -8.56
CA TRP A 91 5.44 -10.50 -9.57
C TRP A 91 4.62 -9.20 -9.48
N THR A 92 3.44 -9.24 -8.84
CA THR A 92 2.64 -8.04 -8.56
C THR A 92 3.43 -6.99 -7.77
N ALA A 93 4.41 -7.42 -6.96
CA ALA A 93 5.28 -6.52 -6.21
C ALA A 93 6.34 -5.82 -7.07
N LEU A 94 6.59 -6.23 -8.33
CA LEU A 94 7.54 -5.55 -9.22
C LEU A 94 7.12 -4.10 -9.48
N TRP A 95 5.81 -3.82 -9.53
CA TRP A 95 5.29 -2.47 -9.68
C TRP A 95 5.70 -1.53 -8.54
N THR A 96 5.94 -2.08 -7.34
CA THR A 96 6.51 -1.35 -6.21
C THR A 96 7.84 -0.71 -6.56
N GLY A 97 8.69 -1.37 -7.36
CA GLY A 97 10.01 -0.87 -7.74
C GLY A 97 9.93 0.47 -8.48
N PHE A 98 8.94 0.64 -9.37
CA PHE A 98 8.71 1.92 -10.05
C PHE A 98 8.23 3.03 -9.08
N GLY A 99 7.45 2.67 -8.06
CA GLY A 99 7.08 3.60 -6.99
C GLY A 99 8.29 4.04 -6.16
N LEU A 100 9.19 3.11 -5.84
CA LEU A 100 10.46 3.41 -5.15
C LEU A 100 11.36 4.30 -5.99
N ALA A 101 11.55 3.98 -7.27
CA ALA A 101 12.32 4.79 -8.20
C ALA A 101 11.75 6.22 -8.27
N THR A 102 10.44 6.36 -8.39
CA THR A 102 9.75 7.66 -8.40
C THR A 102 10.06 8.47 -7.15
N LEU A 103 9.88 7.88 -5.97
CA LEU A 103 10.18 8.54 -4.69
C LEU A 103 11.66 8.90 -4.56
N PHE A 104 12.56 8.03 -5.02
CA PHE A 104 14.00 8.25 -4.99
C PHE A 104 14.41 9.44 -5.85
N PHE A 105 14.00 9.47 -7.12
CA PHE A 105 14.35 10.53 -8.05
C PHE A 105 13.71 11.87 -7.67
N VAL A 106 12.48 11.87 -7.17
CA VAL A 106 11.84 13.08 -6.63
C VAL A 106 12.59 13.60 -5.39
N SER A 107 12.95 12.72 -4.45
CA SER A 107 13.78 13.09 -3.29
C SER A 107 15.11 13.72 -3.73
N MET A 108 15.77 13.11 -4.71
CA MET A 108 17.02 13.61 -5.29
C MET A 108 16.85 14.98 -5.95
N GLY A 109 15.80 15.17 -6.76
CA GLY A 109 15.48 16.46 -7.37
C GLY A 109 15.18 17.55 -6.33
N LEU A 110 14.42 17.23 -5.29
CA LEU A 110 14.12 18.17 -4.20
C LEU A 110 15.39 18.56 -3.41
N GLU A 111 16.33 17.64 -3.21
CA GLU A 111 17.62 17.96 -2.59
C GLU A 111 18.53 18.76 -3.53
N MET A 112 18.48 18.50 -4.83
CA MET A 112 19.21 19.31 -5.83
C MET A 112 18.71 20.76 -5.85
N LEU A 113 17.41 20.99 -5.69
CA LEU A 113 16.87 22.35 -5.54
C LEU A 113 17.39 23.05 -4.28
N ASP A 114 17.54 22.31 -3.17
CA ASP A 114 18.12 22.84 -1.94
C ASP A 114 19.61 23.19 -2.13
N TYR A 115 20.36 22.33 -2.83
CA TYR A 115 21.75 22.57 -3.21
C TYR A 115 21.90 23.83 -4.06
N LYS A 116 21.13 23.96 -5.15
CA LYS A 116 21.14 25.16 -6.02
C LYS A 116 20.84 26.44 -5.24
N LYS A 117 19.87 26.41 -4.32
CA LYS A 117 19.56 27.55 -3.44
C LYS A 117 20.71 27.87 -2.49
N ALA A 118 21.38 26.86 -1.94
CA ALA A 118 22.48 27.04 -1.00
C ALA A 118 23.74 27.62 -1.65
N ILE A 119 24.03 27.29 -2.91
CA ILE A 119 25.16 27.87 -3.65
C ILE A 119 24.84 29.24 -4.24
N SER A 120 23.57 29.50 -4.59
CA SER A 120 23.12 30.80 -5.13
C SER A 120 23.04 31.88 -4.03
N LYS A 121 22.55 31.53 -2.83
CA LYS A 121 22.57 32.43 -1.68
C LYS A 121 23.97 32.46 -1.09
N LYS A 122 24.79 33.44 -1.49
CA LYS A 122 26.09 33.76 -0.90
C LYS A 122 25.90 34.22 0.56
N ILE A 123 25.63 33.31 1.49
CA ILE A 123 25.53 33.63 2.91
C ILE A 123 26.93 33.98 3.41
N LYS A 124 27.22 35.28 3.55
CA LYS A 124 28.48 35.80 4.12
C LYS A 124 29.77 35.20 3.50
N GLY A 125 29.75 34.91 2.20
CA GLY A 125 30.91 34.34 1.49
C GLY A 125 31.29 32.89 1.89
N LYS A 126 30.49 32.20 2.70
CA LYS A 126 30.74 30.82 3.13
C LYS A 126 29.59 29.89 2.71
N PHE A 127 29.92 28.86 1.94
CA PHE A 127 28.96 27.80 1.60
C PHE A 127 28.78 26.86 2.79
N PRO A 128 27.58 26.28 3.00
CA PRO A 128 27.40 25.22 3.98
C PRO A 128 28.35 24.04 3.71
N SER A 129 28.94 23.45 4.75
CA SER A 129 29.94 22.37 4.60
C SER A 129 29.45 21.19 3.76
N TRP A 130 28.15 20.86 3.87
CA TRP A 130 27.53 19.74 3.16
C TRP A 130 27.49 19.92 1.64
N THR A 131 27.61 21.15 1.10
CA THR A 131 27.54 21.38 -0.35
C THR A 131 28.77 20.83 -1.07
N ARG A 132 29.93 20.76 -0.40
CA ARG A 132 31.20 20.31 -0.99
C ARG A 132 31.11 18.88 -1.52
N ASP A 133 30.55 17.98 -0.71
CA ASP A 133 30.45 16.56 -1.05
C ASP A 133 29.08 16.17 -1.62
N PHE A 134 28.15 17.13 -1.75
CA PHE A 134 26.77 16.84 -2.13
C PHE A 134 26.68 16.13 -3.49
N ILE A 135 27.35 16.66 -4.51
CA ILE A 135 27.33 16.10 -5.87
C ILE A 135 27.86 14.66 -5.85
N LYS A 136 29.04 14.45 -5.27
CA LYS A 136 29.65 13.12 -5.15
C LYS A 136 28.74 12.15 -4.39
N ASN A 137 28.27 12.54 -3.20
CA ASN A 137 27.52 11.64 -2.34
C ASN A 137 26.11 11.35 -2.87
N LYS A 138 25.36 12.38 -3.28
CA LYS A 138 23.95 12.26 -3.64
C LYS A 138 23.73 11.88 -5.10
N LEU A 139 24.56 12.35 -6.03
CA LEU A 139 24.34 12.14 -7.47
C LEU A 139 25.19 11.03 -8.06
N VAL A 140 26.29 10.64 -7.40
CA VAL A 140 27.17 9.56 -7.89
C VAL A 140 27.09 8.35 -6.98
N LEU A 141 27.54 8.48 -5.73
CA LEU A 141 27.66 7.34 -4.82
C LEU A 141 26.29 6.76 -4.44
N THR A 142 25.28 7.59 -4.17
CA THR A 142 23.95 7.10 -3.81
C THR A 142 23.31 6.28 -4.95
N PRO A 143 23.23 6.77 -6.21
CA PRO A 143 22.72 5.95 -7.31
C PRO A 143 23.51 4.66 -7.56
N LEU A 144 24.85 4.70 -7.52
CA LEU A 144 25.68 3.50 -7.63
C LEU A 144 25.35 2.48 -6.54
N THR A 145 25.18 2.95 -5.31
CA THR A 145 24.77 2.08 -4.20
C THR A 145 23.33 1.56 -4.38
N CYS A 146 22.43 2.36 -4.95
CA CYS A 146 21.07 1.93 -5.27
C CYS A 146 21.03 0.80 -6.32
N VAL A 147 22.00 0.71 -7.24
CA VAL A 147 22.12 -0.46 -8.14
C VAL A 147 22.33 -1.73 -7.32
N ILE A 148 23.18 -1.69 -6.30
CA ILE A 148 23.40 -2.83 -5.40
C ILE A 148 22.11 -3.13 -4.62
N PHE A 149 21.46 -2.12 -4.06
CA PHE A 149 20.30 -2.29 -3.17
C PHE A 149 19.01 -2.67 -3.89
N PHE A 150 18.82 -2.23 -5.14
CA PHE A 150 17.58 -2.40 -5.90
C PHE A 150 17.76 -3.20 -7.20
N VAL A 151 18.93 -3.79 -7.45
CA VAL A 151 19.12 -4.73 -8.58
C VAL A 151 19.83 -5.98 -8.08
N VAL A 152 21.04 -5.83 -7.53
CA VAL A 152 21.87 -6.98 -7.13
C VAL A 152 21.25 -7.75 -5.97
N ILE A 153 20.94 -7.08 -4.85
CA ILE A 153 20.36 -7.73 -3.66
C ILE A 153 18.99 -8.35 -3.96
N PRO A 154 18.02 -7.63 -4.58
CA PRO A 154 16.73 -8.22 -4.96
C PRO A 154 16.88 -9.37 -5.95
N GLY A 155 17.81 -9.28 -6.91
CA GLY A 155 18.09 -10.35 -7.86
C GLY A 155 18.59 -11.61 -7.17
N ILE A 156 19.51 -11.47 -6.20
CA ILE A 156 20.00 -12.60 -5.39
C ILE A 156 18.85 -13.21 -4.59
N ILE A 157 18.03 -12.40 -3.91
CA ILE A 157 16.88 -12.88 -3.13
C ILE A 157 15.89 -13.62 -4.04
N TYR A 158 15.61 -13.07 -5.22
CA TYR A 158 14.70 -13.65 -6.20
C TYR A 158 15.21 -14.99 -6.72
N VAL A 159 16.46 -15.08 -7.17
CA VAL A 159 17.06 -16.34 -7.64
C VAL A 159 17.14 -17.36 -6.50
N SER A 160 17.39 -16.90 -5.27
CA SER A 160 17.47 -17.78 -4.09
C SER A 160 16.14 -18.48 -3.79
N SER A 161 14.98 -17.91 -4.17
CA SER A 161 13.69 -18.58 -3.96
C SER A 161 13.53 -19.83 -4.84
N TYR A 162 14.34 -19.98 -5.89
CA TYR A 162 14.34 -21.15 -6.77
C TYR A 162 15.31 -22.25 -6.32
N LEU A 163 16.10 -22.03 -5.25
CA LEU A 163 17.05 -23.03 -4.73
C LEU A 163 16.44 -24.41 -4.56
N PRO A 164 15.23 -24.59 -4.01
CA PRO A 164 14.64 -25.92 -3.85
C PRO A 164 14.42 -26.69 -5.16
N ILE A 165 14.27 -25.97 -6.29
CA ILE A 165 14.07 -26.57 -7.62
C ILE A 165 15.42 -26.80 -8.30
N ILE A 166 16.30 -25.80 -8.32
CA ILE A 166 17.58 -25.88 -9.04
C ILE A 166 18.64 -26.73 -8.33
N THR A 167 18.35 -27.24 -7.12
CA THR A 167 19.23 -28.17 -6.39
C THR A 167 18.76 -29.62 -6.46
N LEU A 168 17.67 -29.89 -7.18
CA LEU A 168 17.20 -31.27 -7.40
C LEU A 168 18.19 -32.04 -8.28
N PRO A 169 18.32 -33.37 -8.10
CA PRO A 169 19.16 -34.19 -8.95
C PRO A 169 18.67 -34.19 -10.41
N GLY A 170 19.57 -33.91 -11.35
CA GLY A 170 19.29 -33.99 -12.79
C GLY A 170 19.97 -32.87 -13.58
N PRO A 171 20.21 -33.06 -14.90
CA PRO A 171 20.97 -32.09 -15.71
C PRO A 171 20.22 -30.76 -15.94
N SER A 172 18.89 -30.77 -15.80
CA SER A 172 18.02 -29.63 -16.13
C SER A 172 17.77 -28.66 -14.97
N HIS A 173 18.25 -28.99 -13.77
CA HIS A 173 18.06 -28.22 -12.53
C HIS A 173 19.27 -27.33 -12.29
N ASN A 174 19.31 -26.18 -12.95
CA ASN A 174 20.41 -25.23 -12.89
C ASN A 174 19.89 -23.78 -13.03
N LEU A 175 20.78 -22.79 -13.08
CA LEU A 175 20.37 -21.37 -13.17
C LEU A 175 19.60 -21.02 -14.45
N GLU A 176 19.79 -21.76 -15.56
CA GLU A 176 19.03 -21.56 -16.80
C GLU A 176 17.54 -21.88 -16.60
N GLU A 177 17.23 -22.79 -15.68
CA GLU A 177 15.85 -23.12 -15.32
C GLU A 177 15.12 -21.91 -14.71
N VAL A 178 15.80 -21.06 -13.95
CA VAL A 178 15.22 -19.82 -13.42
C VAL A 178 14.79 -18.91 -14.56
N VAL A 179 15.65 -18.72 -15.57
CA VAL A 179 15.35 -17.91 -16.76
C VAL A 179 14.19 -18.51 -17.56
N ARG A 180 14.19 -19.83 -17.74
CA ARG A 180 13.10 -20.57 -18.39
C ARG A 180 11.77 -20.36 -17.66
N TYR A 181 11.75 -20.41 -16.32
CA TYR A 181 10.54 -20.09 -15.56
C TYR A 181 10.07 -18.65 -15.76
N GLN A 182 10.97 -17.67 -15.85
CA GLN A 182 10.57 -16.28 -16.11
C GLN A 182 9.89 -16.14 -17.46
N LYS A 183 10.46 -16.78 -18.49
CA LYS A 183 9.88 -16.81 -19.83
C LYS A 183 8.52 -17.49 -19.83
N ASN A 184 8.40 -18.67 -19.22
CA ASN A 184 7.14 -19.42 -19.15
C ASN A 184 6.05 -18.64 -18.40
N MET A 185 6.38 -18.00 -17.27
CA MET A 185 5.43 -17.15 -16.52
C MET A 185 4.99 -15.94 -17.33
N TYR A 186 5.93 -15.27 -18.02
CA TYR A 186 5.61 -14.15 -18.89
C TYR A 186 4.70 -14.57 -20.04
N ASP A 187 5.09 -15.63 -20.77
CA ASP A 187 4.35 -16.13 -21.93
C ASP A 187 2.94 -16.59 -21.54
N TYR A 188 2.80 -17.26 -20.39
CA TYR A 188 1.49 -17.60 -19.83
C TYR A 188 0.64 -16.36 -19.55
N HIS A 189 1.19 -15.36 -18.85
CA HIS A 189 0.45 -14.17 -18.47
C HIS A 189 0.11 -13.24 -19.64
N ALA A 190 1.00 -13.13 -20.64
CA ALA A 190 0.82 -12.29 -21.82
C ALA A 190 -0.21 -12.87 -22.79
N ASN A 191 -0.34 -14.20 -22.84
CA ASN A 191 -1.25 -14.89 -23.75
C ASN A 191 -2.48 -15.49 -23.06
N LEU A 192 -2.72 -15.17 -21.79
CA LEU A 192 -3.88 -15.67 -21.05
C LEU A 192 -5.17 -15.09 -21.62
N VAL A 193 -5.95 -15.92 -22.30
CA VAL A 193 -7.31 -15.62 -22.75
C VAL A 193 -8.24 -16.65 -22.12
N ALA A 194 -9.00 -16.23 -21.12
CA ALA A 194 -9.94 -17.08 -20.40
C ALA A 194 -11.10 -16.24 -19.88
N THR A 195 -12.25 -16.87 -19.68
CA THR A 195 -13.42 -16.25 -19.05
C THR A 195 -13.73 -16.93 -17.73
N HIS A 196 -14.17 -16.15 -16.73
CA HIS A 196 -14.61 -16.66 -15.45
C HIS A 196 -15.81 -15.87 -14.91
N PRO A 197 -16.84 -16.52 -14.33
CA PRO A 197 -18.04 -15.84 -13.83
C PRO A 197 -17.74 -14.70 -12.83
N TYR A 198 -16.70 -14.86 -12.02
CA TYR A 198 -16.28 -13.87 -11.02
C TYR A 198 -15.19 -12.89 -11.50
N GLN A 199 -14.78 -12.93 -12.77
CA GLN A 199 -13.77 -11.98 -13.26
C GLN A 199 -14.31 -10.53 -13.18
N SER A 200 -13.44 -9.58 -12.85
CA SER A 200 -13.77 -8.17 -12.68
C SER A 200 -12.69 -7.26 -13.22
N ASN A 201 -13.11 -6.09 -13.70
CA ASN A 201 -12.24 -5.08 -14.25
C ASN A 201 -11.57 -4.25 -13.15
N PRO A 202 -10.36 -3.71 -13.37
CA PRO A 202 -9.64 -2.91 -12.38
C PRO A 202 -10.47 -1.77 -11.78
N TRP A 203 -11.23 -1.03 -12.60
CA TRP A 203 -12.06 0.08 -12.14
C TRP A 203 -13.18 -0.33 -11.18
N GLU A 204 -13.65 -1.58 -11.24
CA GLU A 204 -14.70 -2.13 -10.37
C GLU A 204 -14.18 -2.40 -8.95
N TRP A 205 -12.87 -2.60 -8.80
CA TRP A 205 -12.28 -3.07 -7.54
C TRP A 205 -12.37 -2.02 -6.45
N SER A 206 -12.00 -0.77 -6.72
CA SER A 206 -12.10 0.31 -5.72
C SER A 206 -13.53 0.64 -5.31
N LEU A 207 -14.53 0.20 -6.10
CA LEU A 207 -15.96 0.34 -5.76
C LEU A 207 -16.51 -0.89 -5.02
N GLY A 208 -15.78 -2.01 -5.05
CA GLY A 208 -16.24 -3.28 -4.49
C GLY A 208 -17.45 -3.85 -5.23
N TYR A 209 -17.56 -3.58 -6.54
CA TYR A 209 -18.77 -3.90 -7.31
C TYR A 209 -18.99 -5.41 -7.45
N LYS A 210 -17.91 -6.17 -7.68
CA LYS A 210 -17.97 -7.61 -7.92
C LYS A 210 -17.08 -8.41 -6.96
N PRO A 211 -17.67 -8.93 -5.87
CA PRO A 211 -17.01 -9.89 -4.98
C PRO A 211 -16.57 -11.17 -5.70
N LEU A 212 -15.55 -11.82 -5.16
CA LEU A 212 -15.10 -13.15 -5.60
C LEU A 212 -15.54 -14.21 -4.58
N LEU A 213 -16.23 -15.25 -5.02
CA LEU A 213 -16.47 -16.44 -4.19
C LEU A 213 -15.21 -17.30 -4.14
N GLU A 214 -14.58 -17.42 -2.97
CA GLU A 214 -13.35 -18.20 -2.76
C GLU A 214 -13.63 -19.62 -2.28
N TYR A 215 -14.71 -19.79 -1.51
CA TYR A 215 -15.03 -21.06 -0.88
C TYR A 215 -16.54 -21.30 -0.85
N ARG A 216 -16.92 -22.54 -1.09
CA ARG A 216 -18.30 -23.04 -0.94
C ARG A 216 -18.25 -24.46 -0.43
N ASP A 217 -18.91 -24.71 0.68
CA ASP A 217 -19.21 -26.07 1.14
C ASP A 217 -20.59 -26.48 0.62
N THR A 218 -20.64 -27.58 -0.13
CA THR A 218 -21.87 -28.14 -0.69
C THR A 218 -22.53 -29.18 0.21
N ASN A 219 -21.87 -29.60 1.30
CA ASN A 219 -22.34 -30.67 2.19
C ASN A 219 -22.98 -30.10 3.46
N GLN A 220 -23.91 -29.17 3.29
CA GLN A 220 -24.61 -28.53 4.41
C GLN A 220 -26.04 -29.08 4.57
N PRO A 221 -26.57 -29.12 5.80
CA PRO A 221 -27.99 -29.44 6.01
C PRO A 221 -28.91 -28.52 5.23
N ALA A 222 -30.11 -28.99 4.90
CA ALA A 222 -31.10 -28.19 4.16
C ALA A 222 -31.35 -26.83 4.84
N GLY A 223 -31.34 -25.75 4.05
CA GLY A 223 -31.53 -24.37 4.52
C GLY A 223 -30.29 -23.71 5.11
N LYS A 224 -29.13 -24.40 5.13
CA LYS A 224 -27.84 -23.87 5.58
C LYS A 224 -26.81 -23.84 4.47
N VAL A 225 -25.91 -22.87 4.55
CA VAL A 225 -24.85 -22.63 3.58
C VAL A 225 -23.57 -22.21 4.30
N SER A 226 -22.44 -22.53 3.68
CA SER A 226 -21.14 -22.03 4.09
C SER A 226 -20.40 -21.53 2.86
N LEU A 227 -20.24 -20.21 2.78
CA LEU A 227 -19.62 -19.50 1.66
C LEU A 227 -18.58 -18.52 2.20
N MET A 228 -17.48 -18.36 1.48
CA MET A 228 -16.49 -17.32 1.76
C MET A 228 -16.31 -16.41 0.55
N TYR A 229 -16.52 -15.12 0.74
CA TYR A 229 -16.30 -14.11 -0.29
C TYR A 229 -15.07 -13.26 0.01
N THR A 230 -14.27 -13.02 -1.03
CA THR A 230 -13.28 -11.95 -1.07
C THR A 230 -13.92 -10.68 -1.63
N MET A 231 -14.05 -9.66 -0.79
CA MET A 231 -14.54 -8.33 -1.17
C MET A 231 -13.90 -7.25 -0.30
N GLY A 232 -13.93 -6.01 -0.77
CA GLY A 232 -13.51 -4.87 0.04
C GLY A 232 -14.53 -4.48 1.09
N HIS A 233 -14.08 -3.95 2.22
CA HIS A 233 -14.98 -3.29 3.17
C HIS A 233 -15.59 -2.04 2.50
N PRO A 234 -16.91 -1.95 2.28
CA PRO A 234 -17.50 -0.88 1.45
C PRO A 234 -17.18 0.54 1.96
N ILE A 235 -17.29 0.75 3.27
CA ILE A 235 -16.93 2.03 3.91
C ILE A 235 -15.45 2.38 3.68
N ILE A 236 -14.53 1.45 3.90
CA ILE A 236 -13.10 1.70 3.68
C ILE A 236 -12.82 1.98 2.20
N PHE A 237 -13.45 1.24 1.28
CA PHE A 237 -13.24 1.39 -0.16
C PHE A 237 -13.75 2.74 -0.66
N TRP A 238 -14.99 3.10 -0.34
CA TRP A 238 -15.60 4.33 -0.85
C TRP A 238 -15.00 5.58 -0.21
N PHE A 239 -14.87 5.61 1.13
CA PHE A 239 -14.23 6.75 1.79
C PHE A 239 -12.73 6.77 1.53
N GLY A 240 -12.09 5.63 1.31
CA GLY A 240 -10.70 5.55 0.87
C GLY A 240 -10.50 6.16 -0.52
N LEU A 241 -11.35 5.81 -1.48
CA LEU A 241 -11.31 6.36 -2.84
C LEU A 241 -11.56 7.88 -2.80
N LEU A 242 -12.59 8.33 -2.07
CA LEU A 242 -12.82 9.75 -1.82
C LEU A 242 -11.59 10.43 -1.20
N SER A 243 -10.92 9.74 -0.28
CA SER A 243 -9.72 10.26 0.37
C SER A 243 -8.57 10.46 -0.62
N ILE A 244 -8.38 9.58 -1.62
CA ILE A 244 -7.35 9.78 -2.65
C ILE A 244 -7.52 11.14 -3.34
N PHE A 245 -8.74 11.52 -3.72
CA PHE A 245 -9.02 12.82 -4.33
C PHE A 245 -8.86 13.96 -3.33
N ALA A 246 -9.46 13.84 -2.14
CA ALA A 246 -9.42 14.88 -1.12
C ALA A 246 -7.99 15.20 -0.66
N ILE A 247 -7.17 14.18 -0.39
CA ILE A 247 -5.80 14.39 0.04
C ILE A 247 -4.93 14.96 -1.07
N SER A 248 -5.22 14.67 -2.34
CA SER A 248 -4.49 15.27 -3.46
C SER A 248 -4.63 16.80 -3.45
N ILE A 249 -5.86 17.30 -3.24
CA ILE A 249 -6.14 18.74 -3.10
C ILE A 249 -5.47 19.30 -1.83
N ILE A 250 -5.67 18.64 -0.68
CA ILE A 250 -5.09 19.07 0.60
C ILE A 250 -3.55 19.09 0.55
N GLY A 251 -2.95 18.10 -0.11
CA GLY A 251 -1.51 17.93 -0.26
C GLY A 251 -0.89 19.04 -1.11
N ILE A 252 -1.56 19.46 -2.18
CA ILE A 252 -1.16 20.63 -2.97
C ILE A 252 -1.25 21.90 -2.13
N TRP A 253 -2.39 22.11 -1.44
CA TRP A 253 -2.60 23.30 -0.61
C TRP A 253 -1.58 23.42 0.53
N LYS A 254 -1.34 22.33 1.27
CA LYS A 254 -0.41 22.30 2.40
C LYS A 254 1.04 22.04 2.02
N ARG A 255 1.31 21.69 0.75
CA ARG A 255 2.62 21.22 0.25
C ARG A 255 3.19 20.08 1.12
N ASP A 256 2.32 19.17 1.55
CA ASP A 256 2.69 18.09 2.45
C ASP A 256 3.22 16.89 1.66
N LYS A 257 4.53 16.66 1.74
CA LYS A 257 5.21 15.55 1.05
C LYS A 257 4.67 14.18 1.43
N ARG A 258 4.07 14.03 2.62
CA ARG A 258 3.48 12.76 3.07
C ARG A 258 2.36 12.32 2.15
N VAL A 259 1.57 13.27 1.63
CA VAL A 259 0.51 12.99 0.65
C VAL A 259 1.13 12.41 -0.61
N PHE A 260 2.16 13.05 -1.16
CA PHE A 260 2.84 12.55 -2.36
C PHE A 260 3.32 11.11 -2.17
N PHE A 261 3.94 10.80 -1.03
CA PHE A 261 4.34 9.44 -0.69
C PHE A 261 3.17 8.44 -0.72
N ILE A 262 2.05 8.78 -0.06
CA ILE A 262 0.86 7.91 -0.01
C ILE A 262 0.28 7.68 -1.41
N LEU A 263 0.18 8.75 -2.21
CA LEU A 263 -0.37 8.69 -3.56
C LEU A 263 0.50 7.84 -4.51
N ILE A 264 1.83 8.01 -4.47
CA ILE A 264 2.74 7.19 -5.27
C ILE A 264 2.67 5.72 -4.83
N ALA A 265 2.66 5.46 -3.52
CA ALA A 265 2.56 4.11 -3.02
C ALA A 265 1.26 3.41 -3.44
N TYR A 266 0.13 4.13 -3.42
CA TYR A 266 -1.15 3.62 -3.90
C TYR A 266 -1.19 3.44 -5.43
N ALA A 267 -0.76 4.45 -6.18
CA ALA A 267 -0.84 4.45 -7.64
C ALA A 267 -0.09 3.27 -8.26
N PHE A 268 1.12 2.98 -7.80
CA PHE A 268 1.91 1.85 -8.32
C PHE A 268 1.42 0.47 -7.88
N GLN A 269 0.43 0.37 -6.98
CA GLN A 269 -0.24 -0.90 -6.69
C GLN A 269 -1.55 -1.08 -7.45
N TYR A 270 -2.09 0.00 -8.02
CA TYR A 270 -3.41 -0.02 -8.65
C TYR A 270 -3.39 0.28 -10.15
N VAL A 271 -2.77 1.39 -10.54
CA VAL A 271 -2.73 1.88 -11.93
C VAL A 271 -2.17 0.86 -12.93
N PRO A 272 -1.14 0.07 -12.61
CA PRO A 272 -0.61 -0.90 -13.57
C PRO A 272 -1.64 -1.94 -14.04
N TRP A 273 -2.66 -2.24 -13.25
CA TRP A 273 -3.70 -3.19 -13.64
C TRP A 273 -4.58 -2.69 -14.80
N PHE A 274 -4.63 -1.38 -15.04
CA PHE A 274 -5.37 -0.80 -16.16
C PHE A 274 -4.66 -0.98 -17.51
N ILE A 275 -3.35 -1.28 -17.49
CA ILE A 275 -2.53 -1.44 -18.70
C ILE A 275 -2.13 -2.90 -18.94
N THR A 276 -2.33 -3.80 -17.98
CA THR A 276 -1.99 -5.21 -18.14
C THR A 276 -2.95 -5.93 -19.08
N ASN A 277 -2.41 -6.50 -20.16
CA ASN A 277 -3.18 -7.24 -21.16
C ASN A 277 -3.32 -8.73 -20.79
N ARG A 278 -4.20 -9.06 -19.82
CA ARG A 278 -4.44 -10.43 -19.33
C ARG A 278 -5.78 -11.03 -19.79
N GLY A 279 -6.25 -10.66 -20.98
CA GLY A 279 -7.46 -11.22 -21.58
C GLY A 279 -8.74 -11.11 -20.75
N GLY A 280 -8.81 -10.14 -19.83
CA GLY A 280 -9.97 -9.92 -18.94
C GLY A 280 -10.08 -10.87 -17.74
N CYS A 281 -9.19 -11.87 -17.61
CA CYS A 281 -9.19 -12.82 -16.49
C CYS A 281 -8.45 -12.23 -15.27
N MET A 282 -9.06 -11.20 -14.68
CA MET A 282 -8.61 -10.55 -13.46
C MET A 282 -9.72 -10.56 -12.41
N PHE A 283 -9.34 -10.35 -11.16
CA PHE A 283 -10.22 -10.50 -10.01
C PHE A 283 -9.90 -9.46 -8.95
N ILE A 284 -10.87 -9.19 -8.09
CA ILE A 284 -10.80 -8.15 -7.06
C ILE A 284 -9.61 -8.32 -6.09
N TYR A 285 -9.12 -9.54 -5.84
CA TYR A 285 -7.95 -9.76 -4.98
C TYR A 285 -6.66 -9.13 -5.51
N HIS A 286 -6.56 -8.83 -6.81
CA HIS A 286 -5.40 -8.12 -7.35
C HIS A 286 -5.25 -6.69 -6.77
N TYR A 287 -6.35 -6.13 -6.27
CA TYR A 287 -6.37 -4.86 -5.57
C TYR A 287 -5.81 -4.93 -4.14
N PHE A 288 -5.57 -6.14 -3.61
CA PHE A 288 -5.17 -6.37 -2.22
C PHE A 288 -3.91 -5.58 -1.81
N THR A 289 -2.91 -5.48 -2.67
CA THR A 289 -1.66 -4.75 -2.36
C THR A 289 -1.84 -3.22 -2.33
N ALA A 290 -2.92 -2.68 -2.89
CA ALA A 290 -3.26 -1.26 -2.85
C ALA A 290 -3.96 -0.85 -1.54
N ILE A 291 -4.66 -1.79 -0.90
CA ILE A 291 -5.46 -1.55 0.32
C ILE A 291 -4.68 -0.87 1.46
N PRO A 292 -3.44 -1.28 1.80
CA PRO A 292 -2.66 -0.60 2.83
C PRO A 292 -2.53 0.91 2.58
N PHE A 293 -2.28 1.30 1.33
CA PHE A 293 -2.07 2.71 0.97
C PHE A 293 -3.39 3.48 0.81
N LEU A 294 -4.47 2.81 0.42
CA LEU A 294 -5.82 3.34 0.50
C LEU A 294 -6.20 3.69 1.95
N ILE A 295 -5.89 2.80 2.90
CA ILE A 295 -6.09 3.03 4.34
C ILE A 295 -5.22 4.19 4.81
N MET A 296 -3.96 4.29 4.37
CA MET A 296 -3.10 5.43 4.71
C MET A 296 -3.68 6.76 4.20
N ALA A 297 -4.27 6.78 2.99
CA ALA A 297 -4.96 7.97 2.47
C ALA A 297 -6.17 8.34 3.32
N LEU A 298 -7.00 7.35 3.67
CA LEU A 298 -8.16 7.52 4.54
C LEU A 298 -7.77 8.06 5.93
N VAL A 299 -6.75 7.49 6.57
CA VAL A 299 -6.27 7.98 7.87
C VAL A 299 -5.68 9.38 7.76
N TYR A 300 -5.04 9.75 6.64
CA TYR A 300 -4.60 11.12 6.43
C TYR A 300 -5.80 12.09 6.39
N LEU A 301 -6.87 11.75 5.67
CA LEU A 301 -8.08 12.57 5.62
C LEU A 301 -8.75 12.66 7.01
N LEU A 302 -8.92 11.53 7.70
CA LEU A 302 -9.46 11.50 9.06
C LEU A 302 -8.61 12.34 10.02
N LYS A 303 -7.29 12.28 9.90
CA LYS A 303 -6.37 13.14 10.65
C LYS A 303 -6.61 14.61 10.35
N PHE A 304 -6.78 14.98 9.08
CA PHE A 304 -7.03 16.36 8.69
C PHE A 304 -8.35 16.86 9.29
N ILE A 305 -9.41 16.07 9.20
CA ILE A 305 -10.72 16.37 9.81
C ILE A 305 -10.60 16.49 11.32
N HIS A 306 -9.84 15.61 11.98
CA HIS A 306 -9.69 15.61 13.44
C HIS A 306 -8.82 16.76 13.98
N ASP A 307 -7.67 17.04 13.34
CA ASP A 307 -6.65 17.96 13.90
C ASP A 307 -6.68 19.36 13.27
N ASP A 308 -7.00 19.46 11.98
CA ASP A 308 -6.81 20.68 11.20
C ASP A 308 -8.14 21.42 10.97
N LEU A 309 -9.22 20.70 10.65
CA LEU A 309 -10.53 21.29 10.37
C LEU A 309 -11.10 22.13 11.54
N PRO A 310 -11.02 21.73 12.82
CA PRO A 310 -11.50 22.57 13.92
C PRO A 310 -10.81 23.93 13.98
N LYS A 311 -9.50 23.97 13.71
CA LYS A 311 -8.72 25.21 13.69
C LYS A 311 -9.08 26.11 12.51
N ILE A 312 -9.39 25.50 11.36
CA ILE A 312 -9.86 26.23 10.17
C ILE A 312 -11.21 26.89 10.47
N ILE A 313 -12.16 26.13 11.05
CA ILE A 313 -13.48 26.64 11.45
C ILE A 313 -13.33 27.74 12.51
N GLY A 314 -12.53 27.51 13.56
CA GLY A 314 -12.28 28.51 14.60
C GLY A 314 -11.79 29.85 14.05
N LYS A 315 -10.86 29.81 13.09
CA LYS A 315 -10.36 31.00 12.39
C LYS A 315 -11.42 31.65 11.51
N ALA A 316 -12.18 30.87 10.74
CA ALA A 316 -13.21 31.38 9.84
C ALA A 316 -14.32 32.14 10.59
N TYR A 317 -14.71 31.68 11.78
CA TYR A 317 -15.70 32.33 12.63
C TYR A 317 -15.11 33.26 13.69
N MET A 318 -13.78 33.43 13.73
CA MET A 318 -13.06 34.20 14.76
C MET A 318 -13.48 33.86 16.20
N SER A 319 -13.83 32.59 16.46
CA SER A 319 -14.44 32.17 17.73
C SER A 319 -13.80 30.89 18.26
N LYS A 320 -13.28 30.97 19.49
CA LYS A 320 -12.76 29.80 20.23
C LYS A 320 -13.86 28.78 20.52
N GLN A 321 -15.08 29.25 20.79
CA GLN A 321 -16.22 28.39 21.05
C GLN A 321 -16.58 27.54 19.81
N SER A 322 -16.52 28.15 18.61
CA SER A 322 -16.72 27.43 17.35
C SER A 322 -15.64 26.37 17.11
N GLU A 323 -14.38 26.67 17.44
CA GLU A 323 -13.29 25.68 17.37
C GLU A 323 -13.52 24.49 18.31
N GLU A 324 -13.91 24.75 19.56
CA GLU A 324 -14.15 23.70 20.55
C GLU A 324 -15.33 22.81 20.16
N LYS A 325 -16.44 23.40 19.69
CA LYS A 325 -17.59 22.65 19.18
C LYS A 325 -17.21 21.80 17.97
N ALA A 326 -16.46 22.37 17.01
CA ALA A 326 -15.96 21.62 15.87
C ALA A 326 -15.02 20.48 16.27
N ARG A 327 -14.18 20.69 17.30
CA ARG A 327 -13.28 19.65 17.84
C ARG A 327 -14.05 18.50 18.47
N LEU A 328 -15.16 18.77 19.16
CA LEU A 328 -16.03 17.72 19.69
C LEU A 328 -16.68 16.92 18.55
N VAL A 329 -17.28 17.60 17.57
CA VAL A 329 -17.95 16.97 16.43
C VAL A 329 -16.99 16.11 15.61
N THR A 330 -15.80 16.63 15.28
CA THR A 330 -14.79 15.90 14.49
C THR A 330 -14.22 14.70 15.24
N LYS A 331 -14.08 14.76 16.57
CA LYS A 331 -13.77 13.58 17.40
C LYS A 331 -14.88 12.54 17.34
N CYS A 332 -16.14 12.94 17.49
CA CYS A 332 -17.27 12.03 17.35
C CYS A 332 -17.28 11.36 15.98
N ILE A 333 -17.11 12.12 14.89
CA ILE A 333 -17.00 11.57 13.52
C ILE A 333 -15.89 10.52 13.44
N PHE A 334 -14.70 10.81 13.98
CA PHE A 334 -13.57 9.88 13.95
C PHE A 334 -13.88 8.55 14.66
N TYR A 335 -14.39 8.60 15.89
CA TYR A 335 -14.70 7.37 16.64
C TYR A 335 -15.91 6.63 16.09
N SER A 336 -16.96 7.35 15.67
CA SER A 336 -18.12 6.75 15.00
C SER A 336 -17.70 6.05 13.71
N PHE A 337 -16.81 6.63 12.91
CA PHE A 337 -16.29 5.98 11.70
C PHE A 337 -15.62 4.63 12.02
N LEU A 338 -14.73 4.59 13.02
CA LEU A 338 -14.07 3.35 13.44
C LEU A 338 -15.08 2.33 13.99
N ALA A 339 -16.05 2.78 14.79
CA ALA A 339 -17.10 1.91 15.34
C ALA A 339 -17.96 1.30 14.22
N ILE A 340 -18.38 2.10 13.23
CA ILE A 340 -19.18 1.62 12.10
C ILE A 340 -18.39 0.57 11.30
N VAL A 341 -17.09 0.79 11.06
CA VAL A 341 -16.22 -0.20 10.38
C VAL A 341 -16.19 -1.53 11.14
N ALA A 342 -16.01 -1.51 12.47
CA ALA A 342 -16.02 -2.74 13.26
C ALA A 342 -17.40 -3.42 13.27
N ILE A 343 -18.49 -2.66 13.38
CA ILE A 343 -19.86 -3.20 13.33
C ILE A 343 -20.14 -3.85 11.98
N PHE A 344 -19.74 -3.20 10.87
CA PHE A 344 -19.88 -3.77 9.53
C PHE A 344 -19.09 -5.07 9.39
N PHE A 345 -17.87 -5.12 9.93
CA PHE A 345 -17.08 -6.34 9.92
C PHE A 345 -17.77 -7.47 10.69
N VAL A 346 -18.28 -7.21 11.90
CA VAL A 346 -19.00 -8.22 12.68
C VAL A 346 -20.24 -8.71 11.92
N TRP A 347 -20.97 -7.80 11.26
CA TRP A 347 -22.14 -8.15 10.46
C TRP A 347 -21.77 -9.05 9.27
N PHE A 348 -20.69 -8.75 8.54
CA PHE A 348 -20.23 -9.53 7.38
C PHE A 348 -19.36 -10.74 7.76
N TYR A 349 -18.95 -10.88 9.01
CA TYR A 349 -17.97 -11.89 9.44
C TYR A 349 -18.32 -13.31 8.98
N PRO A 350 -19.58 -13.80 9.08
CA PRO A 350 -19.92 -15.13 8.58
C PRO A 350 -19.64 -15.33 7.08
N SER A 351 -20.00 -14.36 6.21
CA SER A 351 -19.78 -14.45 4.76
C SER A 351 -18.32 -14.23 4.35
N LEU A 352 -17.51 -13.63 5.21
CA LEU A 352 -16.07 -13.48 5.02
C LEU A 352 -15.27 -14.66 5.57
N SER A 353 -15.84 -15.46 6.48
CA SER A 353 -15.13 -16.51 7.20
C SER A 353 -15.41 -17.93 6.72
N GLY A 354 -16.49 -18.14 5.97
CA GLY A 354 -16.95 -19.49 5.63
C GLY A 354 -17.72 -20.14 6.78
N MET A 355 -18.25 -19.37 7.73
CA MET A 355 -19.11 -19.94 8.78
C MET A 355 -20.39 -20.49 8.16
N VAL A 356 -20.89 -21.58 8.76
CA VAL A 356 -22.21 -22.12 8.42
C VAL A 356 -23.29 -21.18 8.97
N VAL A 357 -24.16 -20.72 8.08
CA VAL A 357 -25.28 -19.82 8.37
C VAL A 357 -26.54 -20.27 7.66
N ASP A 358 -27.70 -19.77 8.10
CA ASP A 358 -28.95 -19.99 7.39
C ASP A 358 -28.93 -19.23 6.05
N GLU A 359 -29.53 -19.82 5.01
CA GLU A 359 -29.58 -19.20 3.67
C GLU A 359 -30.21 -17.79 3.67
N SER A 360 -31.15 -17.55 4.59
CA SER A 360 -31.81 -16.24 4.75
C SER A 360 -30.83 -15.13 5.12
N TYR A 361 -29.74 -15.45 5.84
CA TYR A 361 -28.70 -14.49 6.21
C TYR A 361 -28.02 -13.89 4.97
N LEU A 362 -27.83 -14.68 3.89
CA LEU A 362 -27.20 -14.19 2.67
C LEU A 362 -27.96 -13.01 2.06
N LYS A 363 -29.28 -12.93 2.24
CA LYS A 363 -30.09 -11.78 1.81
C LYS A 363 -29.71 -10.49 2.53
N SER A 364 -29.28 -10.59 3.80
CA SER A 364 -28.88 -9.42 4.61
C SER A 364 -27.54 -8.84 4.18
N VAL A 365 -26.61 -9.70 3.73
CA VAL A 365 -25.28 -9.31 3.27
C VAL A 365 -25.20 -9.17 1.76
N LYS A 366 -26.34 -9.21 1.07
CA LYS A 366 -26.41 -9.13 -0.38
C LYS A 366 -26.01 -7.73 -0.85
N TRP A 367 -24.77 -7.61 -1.35
CA TRP A 367 -24.21 -6.35 -1.80
C TRP A 367 -24.28 -6.25 -3.33
N PHE A 368 -24.84 -5.15 -3.86
CA PHE A 368 -25.03 -4.87 -5.31
C PHE A 368 -25.75 -5.94 -6.15
N ASN A 369 -26.59 -6.79 -5.55
CA ASN A 369 -27.19 -7.96 -6.23
C ASN A 369 -26.18 -9.01 -6.74
N VAL A 370 -24.91 -8.92 -6.34
CA VAL A 370 -23.85 -9.84 -6.78
C VAL A 370 -23.64 -11.01 -5.80
N LEU A 371 -24.16 -10.90 -4.58
CA LEU A 371 -24.07 -11.91 -3.52
C LEU A 371 -25.30 -12.82 -3.40
#